data_AF-A0A401Q8K8-F1
#
_entry.id   AF-A0A401Q8K8-F1
#
_cell.length_a   1.000
_cell.length_b   1.000
_cell.length_c   1.000
_cell.angle_alpha   90.00
_cell.angle_beta   90.00
_cell.angle_gamma   90.00
#
_symmetry.space_group_name_H-M   'P 1'
#
loop_
_entity.id
_entity.type
_entity.pdbx_description
1 polymer ?
#
loop_
_entity_poly.entity_id
_entity_poly.type
_entity_poly.pdbx_seq_one_letter_code
_entity_poly.pdbx_strand_id
1 'polypeptide(L)'
;MLTELSGSRVRIISAQYECYLKIISDPPYHTEGSYCNRTWDGWLCWEDAPSKSMVNQLCPDYFQDFDHAEKVSKICSENGVWFQHPESNRTWTNYTQCTAYTRDNRK
;
A
#
# COMPACT_ATOMS: atom_id res chain seq x y z
N MET A 1 14.15 11.56 18.37
CA MET A 1 14.30 11.60 16.90
C MET A 1 15.03 10.37 16.34
N LEU A 2 16.24 9.99 16.81
CA LEU A 2 16.93 8.76 16.33
C LEU A 2 16.25 7.44 16.78
N THR A 3 15.63 7.41 17.95
CA THR A 3 14.92 6.25 18.50
C THR A 3 13.62 5.90 17.76
N GLU A 4 12.92 6.90 17.21
CA GLU A 4 11.66 6.72 16.50
C GLU A 4 11.88 6.21 15.07
N LEU A 5 12.90 6.71 14.38
CA LEU A 5 13.34 6.18 13.08
C LEU A 5 13.74 4.70 13.18
N SER A 6 14.30 4.29 14.32
CA SER A 6 14.58 2.87 14.61
C SER A 6 13.30 2.05 14.73
N GLY A 7 12.25 2.58 15.38
CA GLY A 7 10.97 1.89 15.56
C GLY A 7 10.18 1.74 14.26
N SER A 8 10.03 2.81 13.49
CA SER A 8 9.33 2.79 12.20
C SER A 8 10.00 1.84 11.21
N ARG A 9 11.35 1.86 11.16
CA ARG A 9 12.12 0.95 10.30
C ARG A 9 11.88 -0.52 10.64
N VAL A 10 11.84 -0.86 11.92
CA VAL A 10 11.56 -2.24 12.35
C VAL A 10 10.16 -2.66 11.90
N ARG A 11 9.13 -1.82 12.09
CA ARG A 11 7.77 -2.13 11.64
C ARG A 11 7.65 -2.32 10.13
N ILE A 12 8.30 -1.46 9.33
CA ILE A 12 8.32 -1.58 7.86
C ILE A 12 9.00 -2.89 7.44
N ILE A 13 10.14 -3.25 8.04
CA ILE A 13 10.86 -4.48 7.70
C ILE A 13 10.04 -5.73 8.07
N SER A 14 9.37 -5.72 9.23
CA SER A 14 8.49 -6.82 9.62
C SER A 14 7.32 -6.97 8.65
N ALA A 15 6.64 -5.88 8.29
CA ALA A 15 5.53 -5.91 7.33
C ALA A 15 5.98 -6.34 5.93
N GLN A 16 7.18 -5.92 5.51
CA GLN A 16 7.78 -6.39 4.25
C GLN A 16 8.01 -7.91 4.29
N TYR A 17 8.59 -8.42 5.37
CA TYR A 17 8.84 -9.86 5.53
C TYR A 17 7.53 -10.66 5.49
N GLU A 18 6.51 -10.24 6.24
CA GLU A 18 5.18 -10.85 6.25
C GLU A 18 4.53 -10.81 4.86
N CYS A 19 4.66 -9.70 4.13
CA CYS A 19 4.16 -9.60 2.77
C CYS A 19 4.82 -10.60 1.83
N TYR A 20 6.15 -10.70 1.85
CA TYR A 20 6.85 -11.65 0.99
C TYR A 20 6.56 -13.10 1.34
N LEU A 21 6.41 -13.42 2.63
CA LEU A 21 5.95 -14.75 3.03
C LEU A 21 4.58 -15.06 2.41
N LYS A 22 3.62 -14.13 2.52
CA LYS A 22 2.28 -14.29 1.95
C LYS A 22 2.32 -14.44 0.43
N ILE A 23 3.13 -13.64 -0.26
CA ILE A 23 3.29 -13.73 -1.72
C ILE A 23 3.74 -15.12 -2.15
N ILE A 24 4.67 -15.72 -1.41
CA ILE A 24 5.24 -17.04 -1.71
C ILE A 24 4.31 -18.18 -1.27
N SER A 25 3.55 -18.02 -0.18
CA SER A 25 2.73 -19.08 0.40
C SER A 25 1.34 -19.20 -0.22
N ASP A 26 0.72 -18.07 -0.57
CA ASP A 26 -0.69 -18.05 -0.95
C ASP A 26 -0.87 -18.68 -2.35
N PRO A 27 -1.95 -19.44 -2.56
CA PRO A 27 -2.20 -20.10 -3.84
C PRO A 27 -2.36 -19.08 -4.97
N PRO A 28 -2.19 -19.49 -6.25
CA PRO A 28 -2.45 -18.64 -7.39
C PRO A 28 -3.86 -18.05 -7.36
N TYR A 29 -4.00 -16.80 -7.80
CA TYR A 29 -5.30 -16.16 -7.89
C TYR A 29 -6.11 -16.72 -9.06
N HIS A 30 -7.30 -17.23 -8.77
CA HIS A 30 -8.20 -17.78 -9.78
C HIS A 30 -9.26 -16.76 -10.15
N THR A 31 -9.19 -16.26 -11.39
CA THR A 31 -10.19 -15.37 -11.98
C THR A 31 -10.31 -15.63 -13.48
N GLU A 32 -11.48 -15.37 -14.05
CA GLU A 32 -11.72 -15.51 -15.50
C GLU A 32 -11.14 -14.35 -16.32
N GLY A 33 -10.75 -13.25 -15.66
CA GLY A 33 -10.28 -12.01 -16.31
C GLY A 33 -8.84 -11.60 -15.97
N SER A 34 -8.39 -10.49 -16.54
CA SER A 34 -7.13 -9.85 -16.15
C SER A 34 -7.18 -9.40 -14.69
N TYR A 35 -6.05 -9.46 -14.01
CA TYR A 35 -5.89 -9.00 -12.63
C TYR A 35 -4.50 -8.42 -12.42
N CYS A 36 -4.34 -7.61 -11.37
CA CYS A 36 -3.06 -7.14 -10.92
C CYS A 36 -2.51 -8.08 -9.85
N ASN A 37 -1.26 -8.51 -10.00
CA ASN A 37 -0.60 -9.41 -9.06
C ASN A 37 -0.41 -8.77 -7.69
N ARG A 38 -0.49 -9.59 -6.64
CA ARG A 38 -0.06 -9.25 -5.29
C ARG A 38 1.35 -8.66 -5.28
N THR A 39 1.59 -7.66 -4.44
CA THR A 39 2.86 -6.92 -4.43
C THR A 39 3.13 -6.21 -3.11
N TRP A 40 4.42 -6.00 -2.82
CA TRP A 40 4.88 -5.07 -1.80
C TRP A 40 5.14 -3.71 -2.45
N ASP A 41 4.44 -2.66 -2.02
CA ASP A 41 4.59 -1.34 -2.64
C ASP A 41 5.66 -0.45 -2.00
N GLY A 42 6.32 -0.94 -0.95
CA GLY A 42 7.28 -0.21 -0.14
C GLY A 42 6.81 0.01 1.30
N TRP A 43 5.51 0.07 1.56
CA TRP A 43 4.91 0.24 2.89
C TRP A 43 3.74 -0.71 3.18
N LEU A 44 2.95 -1.12 2.19
CA LEU A 44 1.83 -2.03 2.36
C LEU A 44 1.92 -3.22 1.41
N CYS A 45 1.38 -4.34 1.89
CA CYS A 45 1.18 -5.54 1.09
C CYS A 45 -0.17 -5.48 0.38
N TRP A 46 -0.18 -5.63 -0.93
CA TRP A 46 -1.39 -5.65 -1.74
C TRP A 46 -1.65 -7.07 -2.23
N GLU A 47 -2.88 -7.54 -2.07
CA GLU A 47 -3.32 -8.82 -2.64
C GLU A 47 -3.56 -8.70 -4.15
N ASP A 48 -3.84 -9.84 -4.78
CA ASP A 48 -4.30 -9.86 -6.17
C ASP A 48 -5.63 -9.11 -6.29
N ALA A 49 -5.79 -8.30 -7.34
CA ALA A 49 -6.98 -7.48 -7.53
C ALA A 49 -7.54 -7.62 -8.95
N PRO A 50 -8.85 -7.85 -9.12
CA PRO A 50 -9.47 -7.86 -10.44
C PRO A 50 -9.20 -6.57 -11.21
N SER A 51 -9.10 -6.66 -12.53
CA SER A 51 -9.01 -5.45 -13.36
C SER A 51 -10.22 -4.54 -13.20
N LYS A 52 -10.01 -3.24 -13.42
CA LYS A 52 -11.03 -2.18 -13.20
C LYS A 52 -11.49 -2.07 -11.75
N SER A 53 -10.62 -2.40 -10.80
CA SER A 53 -10.94 -2.29 -9.38
C SER A 53 -10.08 -1.24 -8.67
N MET A 54 -10.62 -0.73 -7.56
CA MET A 54 -9.89 0.06 -6.58
C MET A 54 -9.95 -0.69 -5.25
N VAL A 55 -8.78 -1.09 -4.76
CA VAL A 55 -8.63 -1.76 -3.47
C VAL A 55 -8.14 -0.75 -2.43
N ASN A 56 -8.57 -0.92 -1.18
CA ASN A 56 -8.27 0.01 -0.10
C ASN A 56 -7.78 -0.72 1.14
N GLN A 57 -6.89 -0.08 1.88
CA GLN A 57 -6.43 -0.50 3.22
C GLN A 57 -6.38 0.73 4.14
N LEU A 58 -6.18 0.52 5.44
CA LEU A 58 -5.92 1.63 6.37
C LEU A 58 -4.49 2.14 6.22
N CYS A 59 -4.27 3.40 6.57
CA CYS A 59 -2.93 3.99 6.63
C CYS A 59 -2.06 3.27 7.67
N PRO A 60 -0.80 2.94 7.34
CA PRO A 60 0.09 2.21 8.25
C PRO A 60 0.55 3.08 9.42
N ASP A 61 0.88 2.43 10.54
CA ASP A 61 1.28 3.10 11.78
C ASP A 61 2.78 3.44 11.89
N TYR A 62 3.45 3.60 10.75
CA TYR A 62 4.89 3.80 10.69
C TYR A 62 5.29 5.26 10.94
N PHE A 63 4.41 6.21 10.62
CA PHE A 63 4.71 7.63 10.63
C PHE A 63 3.78 8.36 11.60
N GLN A 64 4.31 9.29 12.38
CA GLN A 64 3.53 10.01 13.40
C GLN A 64 2.50 10.97 12.80
N ASP A 65 2.73 11.42 11.58
CA ASP A 65 1.88 12.34 10.85
C ASP A 65 0.87 11.62 9.95
N PHE A 66 0.74 10.30 10.07
CA PHE A 66 -0.32 9.54 9.42
C PHE A 66 -1.55 9.43 10.33
N ASP A 67 -2.73 9.68 9.78
CA ASP A 67 -4.00 9.30 10.38
C ASP A 67 -4.29 7.85 10.02
N HIS A 68 -4.19 6.95 11.00
CA HIS A 68 -4.36 5.50 10.76
C HIS A 68 -5.82 5.10 10.54
N ALA A 69 -6.78 6.01 10.76
CA ALA A 69 -8.19 5.79 10.43
C ALA A 69 -8.48 6.09 8.95
N GLU A 70 -7.61 6.83 8.27
CA GLU A 70 -7.73 7.15 6.86
C GLU A 70 -7.33 5.98 5.95
N LYS A 71 -7.72 6.08 4.68
CA LYS A 71 -7.56 5.00 3.70
C LYS A 71 -6.45 5.27 2.69
N VAL A 72 -5.70 4.22 2.41
CA VAL A 72 -4.78 4.11 1.29
C VAL A 72 -5.48 3.37 0.16
N SER A 73 -5.38 3.88 -1.07
CA SER A 73 -6.01 3.24 -2.23
C SER A 73 -5.00 2.85 -3.31
N LYS A 74 -5.25 1.70 -3.97
CA LYS A 74 -4.48 1.24 -5.12
C LYS A 74 -5.42 0.81 -6.24
N ILE A 75 -5.11 1.22 -7.46
CA ILE A 75 -6.00 1.03 -8.61
C ILE A 75 -5.40 -0.03 -9.52
N CYS A 76 -6.19 -1.07 -9.81
CA CYS A 76 -5.88 -2.04 -10.85
C CYS A 76 -6.57 -1.62 -12.16
N SER A 77 -5.77 -1.33 -13.18
CA SER A 77 -6.31 -0.89 -14.48
C SER A 77 -7.07 -2.01 -15.20
N GLU A 78 -7.74 -1.67 -16.29
CA GLU A 78 -8.44 -2.64 -17.15
C GLU A 78 -7.52 -3.73 -17.71
N ASN A 79 -6.24 -3.41 -17.93
CA ASN A 79 -5.27 -4.32 -18.52
C ASN A 79 -4.56 -5.22 -17.50
N GLY A 80 -5.00 -5.25 -16.24
CA GLY A 80 -4.33 -6.03 -15.19
C GLY A 80 -2.98 -5.44 -14.76
N VAL A 81 -2.78 -4.14 -14.98
CA VAL A 81 -1.56 -3.43 -14.57
C VAL A 81 -1.88 -2.45 -13.46
N TRP A 82 -1.10 -2.46 -12.38
CA TRP A 82 -1.23 -1.47 -11.32
C TRP A 82 -1.02 -0.05 -11.86
N PHE A 83 -1.85 0.89 -11.40
CA PHE A 83 -1.77 2.29 -11.81
C PHE A 83 -0.35 2.85 -11.67
N GLN A 84 0.07 3.60 -12.69
CA GLN A 84 1.36 4.27 -12.74
C GLN A 84 1.14 5.78 -12.60
N HIS A 85 1.91 6.42 -11.72
CA HIS A 85 1.79 7.86 -11.52
C HIS A 85 2.22 8.61 -12.80
N PRO A 86 1.43 9.59 -13.29
CA PRO A 86 1.66 10.22 -14.59
C PRO A 86 3.01 10.94 -14.69
N GLU A 87 3.52 11.48 -13.57
CA GLU A 87 4.79 12.22 -13.57
C GLU A 87 6.02 11.33 -13.48
N SER A 88 5.95 10.21 -12.74
CA SER A 88 7.12 9.35 -12.49
C SER A 88 7.13 8.08 -13.32
N ASN A 89 6.00 7.74 -13.94
CA ASN A 89 5.77 6.50 -14.66
C ASN A 89 6.16 5.24 -13.86
N ARG A 90 5.95 5.30 -12.53
CA ARG A 90 6.15 4.18 -11.60
C ARG A 90 4.82 3.73 -11.05
N THR A 91 4.70 2.43 -10.81
CA THR A 91 3.57 1.88 -10.05
C THR A 91 3.40 2.65 -8.75
N TRP A 92 2.17 3.07 -8.48
CA TRP A 92 1.90 4.00 -7.39
C TRP A 92 0.72 3.54 -6.53
N THR A 93 0.71 4.00 -5.29
CA THR A 93 -0.32 3.78 -4.29
C THR A 93 -0.66 5.14 -3.68
N ASN A 94 -1.94 5.41 -3.50
CA ASN A 94 -2.42 6.69 -3.02
C ASN A 94 -2.43 6.76 -1.48
N TYR A 95 -1.38 7.35 -0.92
CA TYR A 95 -1.26 7.63 0.52
C TYR A 95 -1.67 9.07 0.89
N THR A 96 -2.24 9.86 -0.03
CA THR A 96 -2.47 11.30 0.22
C THR A 96 -3.42 11.56 1.39
N GLN A 97 -4.42 10.70 1.58
CA GLN A 97 -5.39 10.82 2.68
C GLN A 97 -4.76 10.63 4.06
N CYS A 98 -3.69 9.84 4.17
CA CYS A 98 -3.02 9.60 5.45
C CYS A 98 -2.51 10.88 6.11
N THR A 99 -2.22 11.93 5.34
CA THR A 99 -1.71 13.20 5.87
C THR A 99 -2.65 14.38 5.68
N ALA A 100 -3.85 14.14 5.14
CA ALA A 100 -4.78 15.21 4.75
C ALA A 100 -5.26 16.03 5.95
N TYR A 101 -5.54 15.36 7.07
CA TYR A 101 -6.13 15.98 8.27
C TYR A 101 -5.15 16.11 9.45
N THR A 102 -3.99 15.47 9.39
CA THR A 102 -2.99 15.53 10.48
C THR A 102 -2.27 16.87 10.57
N ARG A 103 -2.25 17.66 9.48
CA ARG A 103 -1.69 19.02 9.46
C ARG A 103 -2.59 20.05 10.15
N ASP A 104 -3.90 19.83 10.21
CA ASP A 104 -4.85 20.75 10.84
C ASP A 104 -4.98 20.57 12.37
N ASN A 105 -4.53 19.43 12.91
CA ASN A 105 -4.53 19.17 14.36
C ASN A 105 -3.32 19.78 15.11
N ARG A 106 -2.54 20.64 14.46
CA ARG A 106 -1.43 21.43 15.06
C ARG A 106 -1.78 22.92 15.23
N LYS A 107 -3.06 23.24 15.46
CA LYS A 107 -3.49 24.58 15.90
C LYS A 107 -4.02 24.54 17.33
#